data_AF-A0AAW4BGH7-F1
#
_entry.id   AF-A0AAW4BGH7-F1
#
_cell.length_a   1.000
_cell.length_b   1.000
_cell.length_c   1.000
_cell.angle_alpha   90.00
_cell.angle_beta   90.00
_cell.angle_gamma   90.00
#
_symmetry.space_group_name_H-M   'P 1'
#
loop_
_entity.id
_entity.type
_entity.pdbx_description
1 polymer ?
#
loop_
_entity_poly.entity_id
_entity_poly.type
_entity_poly.pdbx_seq_one_letter_code
_entity_poly.pdbx_strand_id
1 'polypeptide(L)'
;TKWRYSAFKKTPLLEWMKEEQRDQLVIVGVYGHIGILSTALDAFMLDIKPFVIGDAIADFSKEDHMNTLKYVASRSGSVKSVDEFIDSVTTRSFGELSLESMRQDVANILDVDLDEVDVDENLIFLGLDSIRIMTLH
;
A
#
# COMPACT_ATOMS: atom_id res chain seq x y z
N THR A 1 -8.43 -21.65 -11.96
CA THR A 1 -8.73 -22.73 -10.99
C THR A 1 -7.51 -23.07 -10.16
N LYS A 2 -7.68 -23.28 -8.85
CA LYS A 2 -6.61 -23.62 -7.90
C LYS A 2 -6.59 -25.13 -7.64
N TRP A 3 -5.40 -25.74 -7.65
CA TRP A 3 -5.24 -27.20 -7.53
C TRP A 3 -4.48 -27.65 -6.28
N ARG A 4 -3.75 -26.74 -5.63
CA ARG A 4 -2.87 -26.98 -4.48
C ARG A 4 -2.93 -25.78 -3.54
N TYR A 5 -2.35 -25.92 -2.35
CA TYR A 5 -2.38 -24.86 -1.32
C TYR A 5 -1.72 -23.56 -1.76
N SER A 6 -0.61 -23.60 -2.49
CA SER A 6 -0.07 -22.40 -3.12
C SER A 6 -0.85 -22.03 -4.38
N ALA A 7 -1.10 -20.74 -4.57
CA ALA A 7 -1.78 -20.21 -5.75
C ALA A 7 -0.93 -20.34 -7.02
N PHE A 8 0.38 -20.53 -6.91
CA PHE A 8 1.30 -20.69 -8.06
C PHE A 8 1.37 -22.11 -8.60
N LYS A 9 1.09 -23.13 -7.78
CA LYS A 9 1.27 -24.51 -8.20
C LYS A 9 0.16 -24.93 -9.17
N LYS A 10 0.54 -25.25 -10.40
CA LYS A 10 -0.34 -25.67 -11.51
C LYS A 10 -1.35 -24.59 -11.92
N THR A 11 -0.91 -23.34 -11.90
CA THR A 11 -1.69 -22.20 -12.40
C THR A 11 -0.75 -21.30 -13.23
N PRO A 12 -1.30 -20.45 -14.11
CA PRO A 12 -0.50 -19.49 -14.88
C PRO A 12 -0.18 -18.20 -14.10
N LEU A 13 -0.31 -18.19 -12.76
CA LEU A 13 -0.25 -16.97 -11.96
C LEU A 13 1.11 -16.27 -12.09
N LEU A 14 2.21 -17.02 -12.02
CA LEU A 14 3.55 -16.43 -12.08
C LEU A 14 3.83 -15.85 -13.46
N GLU A 15 3.45 -16.56 -14.52
CA GLU A 15 3.60 -16.12 -15.89
C GLU A 15 2.81 -14.83 -16.12
N TRP A 16 1.55 -14.80 -15.70
CA TRP A 16 0.71 -13.61 -15.81
C TRP A 16 1.27 -12.41 -15.05
N MET A 17 1.76 -12.59 -13.82
CA MET A 17 2.39 -11.50 -13.07
C MET A 17 3.64 -10.94 -13.78
N LYS A 18 4.45 -11.80 -14.38
CA LYS A 18 5.65 -11.39 -15.14
C LYS A 18 5.28 -10.63 -16.41
N GLU A 19 4.28 -11.10 -17.15
CA GLU A 19 3.76 -10.44 -18.36
C GLU A 19 3.23 -9.03 -18.03
N GLU A 20 2.52 -8.89 -16.92
CA GLU A 20 1.99 -7.61 -16.42
C GLU A 20 3.01 -6.75 -15.65
N GLN A 21 4.28 -7.18 -15.60
CA GLN A 21 5.37 -6.49 -14.90
C GLN A 21 5.04 -6.20 -13.42
N ARG A 22 4.38 -7.14 -12.74
CA ARG A 22 4.01 -7.05 -11.32
C ARG A 22 4.94 -7.92 -10.46
N ASP A 23 5.54 -7.30 -9.45
CA ASP A 23 6.42 -7.96 -8.48
C ASP A 23 5.84 -7.97 -7.05
N GLN A 24 4.60 -7.51 -6.88
CA GLN A 24 3.89 -7.47 -5.59
C GLN A 24 2.58 -8.25 -5.67
N LEU A 25 2.29 -9.03 -4.64
CA LEU A 25 1.06 -9.82 -4.53
C LEU A 25 0.34 -9.52 -3.21
N VAL A 26 -0.86 -8.96 -3.29
CA VAL A 26 -1.74 -8.80 -2.13
C VAL A 26 -2.54 -10.08 -1.92
N ILE A 27 -2.56 -10.61 -0.70
CA ILE A 27 -3.16 -11.92 -0.37
C ILE A 27 -4.23 -11.74 0.71
N VAL A 28 -5.44 -12.22 0.40
CA VAL A 28 -6.63 -12.22 1.25
C VAL A 28 -7.35 -13.58 1.18
N GLY A 29 -8.33 -13.81 2.05
CA GLY A 29 -9.23 -14.97 1.98
C GLY A 29 -8.96 -16.06 3.03
N VAL A 30 -9.12 -17.33 2.65
CA VAL A 30 -9.06 -18.48 3.59
C VAL A 30 -8.31 -19.68 3.01
N TYR A 31 -7.64 -20.51 3.82
CA TYR A 31 -7.30 -20.33 5.24
C TYR A 31 -5.87 -19.81 5.41
N GLY A 32 -5.64 -19.05 6.47
CA GLY A 32 -4.35 -18.47 6.85
C GLY A 32 -3.19 -19.46 6.77
N HIS A 33 -3.16 -20.45 7.67
CA HIS A 33 -2.02 -21.36 7.85
C HIS A 33 -1.83 -22.36 6.71
N ILE A 34 -2.82 -22.49 5.82
CA ILE A 34 -2.79 -23.46 4.71
C ILE A 34 -2.46 -22.76 3.40
N GLY A 35 -3.47 -22.12 2.81
CA GLY A 35 -3.38 -21.60 1.45
C GLY A 35 -2.62 -20.29 1.38
N ILE A 36 -2.90 -19.40 2.32
CA ILE A 36 -2.29 -18.07 2.38
C ILE A 36 -0.81 -18.18 2.73
N LEU A 37 -0.46 -18.90 3.80
CA LEU A 37 0.92 -19.13 4.19
C LEU A 37 1.71 -19.85 3.09
N SER A 38 1.15 -20.91 2.49
CA SER A 38 1.80 -21.62 1.37
C SER A 38 2.01 -20.72 0.16
N THR A 39 1.06 -19.84 -0.15
CA THR A 39 1.18 -18.90 -1.28
C THR A 39 2.20 -17.80 -0.98
N ALA A 40 2.21 -17.25 0.24
CA ALA A 40 3.17 -16.22 0.64
C ALA A 40 4.61 -16.74 0.61
N LEU A 41 4.85 -17.97 1.08
CA LEU A 41 6.18 -18.58 1.01
C LEU A 41 6.63 -18.83 -0.43
N ASP A 42 5.74 -19.35 -1.27
CA ASP A 42 6.05 -19.54 -2.69
C ASP A 42 6.30 -18.19 -3.40
N ALA A 43 5.49 -17.16 -3.13
CA ALA A 43 5.69 -15.82 -3.69
C ALA A 43 7.09 -15.32 -3.37
N PHE A 44 7.49 -15.36 -2.10
CA PHE A 44 8.81 -14.95 -1.65
C PHE A 44 9.94 -15.69 -2.37
N MET A 45 9.83 -17.01 -2.51
CA MET A 45 10.82 -17.83 -3.22
C MET A 45 10.85 -17.60 -4.74
N LEU A 46 9.82 -16.97 -5.30
CA LEU A 46 9.69 -16.65 -6.72
C LEU A 46 9.99 -15.18 -7.02
N ASP A 47 10.65 -14.48 -6.09
CA ASP A 47 10.96 -13.04 -6.16
C ASP A 47 9.72 -12.13 -6.27
N ILE A 48 8.56 -12.61 -5.80
CA ILE A 48 7.32 -11.84 -5.67
C ILE A 48 7.13 -11.43 -4.22
N LYS A 49 6.93 -10.14 -3.97
CA LYS A 49 6.76 -9.54 -2.64
C LYS A 49 5.33 -9.76 -2.16
N PRO A 50 5.07 -10.63 -1.15
CA PRO A 50 3.70 -10.87 -0.70
C PRO A 50 3.32 -9.89 0.43
N PHE A 51 2.10 -9.38 0.35
CA PHE A 51 1.44 -8.53 1.33
C PHE A 51 0.18 -9.23 1.80
N VAL A 52 0.19 -9.76 3.03
CA VAL A 52 -0.99 -10.39 3.63
C VAL A 52 -1.80 -9.35 4.37
N ILE A 53 -3.08 -9.22 4.05
CA ILE A 53 -3.97 -8.29 4.75
C ILE A 53 -4.58 -9.02 5.94
N GLY A 54 -4.04 -8.77 7.14
CA GLY A 54 -4.25 -9.61 8.33
C GLY A 54 -5.69 -9.68 8.81
N ASP A 55 -6.44 -8.58 8.71
CA ASP A 55 -7.86 -8.47 9.01
C ASP A 55 -8.78 -8.86 7.82
N ALA A 56 -8.20 -9.20 6.67
CA ALA A 56 -8.92 -9.75 5.51
C ALA A 56 -8.57 -11.23 5.24
N ILE A 57 -8.03 -11.93 6.25
CA ILE A 57 -7.87 -13.38 6.23
C ILE A 57 -8.61 -14.03 7.38
N ALA A 58 -9.01 -15.29 7.22
CA ALA A 58 -9.55 -16.09 8.31
C ALA A 58 -8.87 -17.46 8.40
N ASP A 59 -8.97 -18.05 9.59
CA ASP A 59 -8.41 -19.34 9.91
C ASP A 59 -9.33 -20.15 10.82
N PHE A 60 -9.04 -21.44 11.01
CA PHE A 60 -9.81 -22.33 11.88
C PHE A 60 -9.75 -21.91 13.35
N SER A 61 -8.64 -21.33 13.77
CA SER A 61 -8.46 -20.84 15.13
C SER A 61 -7.74 -19.49 15.15
N LYS A 62 -7.93 -18.75 16.24
CA LYS A 62 -7.16 -17.52 16.50
C LYS A 62 -5.66 -17.81 16.56
N GLU A 63 -5.27 -18.97 17.08
CA GLU A 63 -3.87 -19.37 17.17
C GLU A 63 -3.25 -19.56 15.78
N ASP A 64 -3.92 -20.30 14.88
CA ASP A 64 -3.46 -20.51 13.51
C ASP A 64 -3.37 -19.20 12.74
N HIS A 65 -4.36 -18.33 12.92
CA HIS A 65 -4.37 -16.99 12.35
C HIS A 65 -3.14 -16.19 12.82
N MET A 66 -2.91 -16.10 14.13
CA MET A 66 -1.78 -15.34 14.68
C MET A 66 -0.42 -15.94 14.30
N ASN A 67 -0.31 -17.27 14.23
CA ASN A 67 0.89 -17.96 13.80
C ASN A 67 1.20 -17.66 12.34
N THR A 68 0.18 -17.64 11.48
CA THR A 68 0.30 -17.24 10.07
C THR A 68 0.85 -15.82 9.94
N LEU A 69 0.24 -14.84 10.62
CA LEU A 69 0.70 -13.45 10.55
C LEU A 69 2.15 -13.30 11.02
N LYS A 70 2.50 -13.91 12.15
CA LYS A 70 3.88 -13.90 12.68
C LYS A 70 4.88 -14.54 11.73
N TYR A 71 4.52 -15.66 11.11
CA TYR A 71 5.41 -16.36 10.19
C TYR A 71 5.67 -15.51 8.95
N VAL A 72 4.62 -14.97 8.34
CA VAL A 72 4.74 -14.12 7.15
C VAL A 72 5.61 -12.90 7.46
N ALA A 73 5.28 -12.14 8.51
CA ALA A 73 5.98 -10.92 8.89
C ALA A 73 7.47 -11.13 9.20
N SER A 74 7.88 -12.32 9.66
CA SER A 74 9.26 -12.60 10.06
C SER A 74 10.08 -13.33 9.00
N ARG A 75 9.46 -13.89 7.96
CA ARG A 75 10.13 -14.81 7.02
C ARG A 75 9.87 -14.56 5.55
N SER A 76 8.66 -14.13 5.17
CA SER A 76 8.26 -14.22 3.77
C SER A 76 7.55 -12.99 3.22
N GLY A 77 7.12 -12.01 4.02
CA GLY A 77 6.42 -10.85 3.48
C GLY A 77 6.03 -9.79 4.50
N SER A 78 5.19 -8.86 4.07
CA SER A 78 4.61 -7.83 4.93
C SER A 78 3.19 -8.23 5.33
N VAL A 79 2.81 -7.88 6.55
CA VAL A 79 1.42 -7.97 7.03
C VAL A 79 0.90 -6.56 7.21
N LYS A 80 -0.30 -6.29 6.69
CA LYS A 80 -0.97 -5.00 6.76
C LYS A 80 -2.41 -5.16 7.26
N SER A 81 -2.99 -4.13 7.86
CA SER A 81 -4.46 -4.04 7.95
C SER A 81 -5.06 -3.57 6.63
N VAL A 82 -6.38 -3.71 6.46
CA VAL A 82 -7.12 -3.12 5.34
C VAL A 82 -6.89 -1.62 5.29
N ASP A 83 -6.97 -0.93 6.44
CA ASP A 83 -6.78 0.52 6.53
C ASP A 83 -5.36 0.92 6.08
N GLU A 84 -4.32 0.27 6.61
CA GLU A 84 -2.92 0.54 6.21
C GLU A 84 -2.70 0.28 4.71
N PHE A 85 -3.39 -0.71 4.15
CA PHE A 85 -3.32 -1.01 2.73
C PHE A 85 -4.00 0.06 1.89
N ILE A 86 -5.21 0.48 2.26
CA ILE A 86 -5.94 1.57 1.60
C ILE A 86 -5.08 2.83 1.61
N ASP A 87 -4.57 3.24 2.76
CA ASP A 87 -3.70 4.41 2.93
C ASP A 87 -2.46 4.32 2.03
N SER A 88 -1.85 3.14 1.92
CA SER A 88 -0.66 2.95 1.07
C SER A 88 -0.93 3.07 -0.43
N VAL A 89 -2.15 2.77 -0.86
CA VAL A 89 -2.54 2.83 -2.28
C VAL A 89 -3.09 4.21 -2.63
N THR A 90 -3.81 4.86 -1.71
CA THR A 90 -4.32 6.24 -1.87
C THR A 90 -3.22 7.28 -1.77
N THR A 91 -2.20 7.09 -0.93
CA THR A 91 -1.03 7.99 -0.91
C THR A 91 -0.25 7.93 -2.23
N ARG A 92 -0.42 6.86 -3.03
CA ARG A 92 0.18 6.72 -4.35
C ARG A 92 -0.57 7.47 -5.45
N SER A 93 -1.78 7.96 -5.18
CA SER A 93 -2.30 9.13 -5.90
C SER A 93 -1.75 10.37 -5.23
N PHE A 94 -0.45 10.64 -5.42
CA PHE A 94 -0.14 12.01 -5.82
C PHE A 94 -0.90 12.16 -7.13
N GLY A 95 -2.12 12.70 -7.06
CA GLY A 95 -2.72 13.35 -8.23
C GLY A 95 -1.62 14.20 -8.84
N GLU A 96 -1.53 14.21 -10.17
CA GLU A 96 -0.58 15.04 -10.92
C GLU A 96 -0.33 16.31 -10.13
N LEU A 97 0.92 16.51 -9.66
CA LEU A 97 1.33 17.68 -8.91
C LEU A 97 1.07 18.88 -9.82
N SER A 98 -0.15 19.41 -9.72
CA SER A 98 -0.62 20.49 -10.55
C SER A 98 -0.33 21.77 -9.79
N LEU A 99 0.10 22.78 -10.53
CA LEU A 99 0.33 24.11 -9.99
C LEU A 99 -0.94 24.63 -9.27
N GLU A 100 -2.13 24.24 -9.75
CA GLU A 100 -3.41 24.61 -9.16
C GLU A 100 -3.64 23.96 -7.80
N SER A 101 -3.35 22.65 -7.65
CA SER A 101 -3.42 21.95 -6.36
C SER A 101 -2.44 22.55 -5.36
N MET A 102 -1.19 22.80 -5.77
CA MET A 102 -0.18 23.42 -4.91
C MET A 102 -0.59 24.83 -4.44
N ARG A 103 -1.18 25.64 -5.32
CA ARG A 103 -1.69 26.98 -4.96
C ARG A 103 -2.82 26.89 -3.96
N GLN A 104 -3.72 25.91 -4.12
CA GLN A 104 -4.84 25.70 -3.19
C GLN A 104 -4.34 25.27 -1.81
N ASP A 105 -3.33 24.40 -1.73
CA ASP A 105 -2.76 23.97 -0.46
C ASP A 105 -2.05 25.12 0.27
N VAL A 106 -1.33 25.96 -0.47
CA VAL A 106 -0.70 27.18 0.06
C VAL A 106 -1.76 28.17 0.56
N ALA A 107 -2.82 28.42 -0.21
CA ALA A 107 -3.92 29.30 0.18
C ALA A 107 -4.58 28.84 1.49
N ASN A 108 -4.86 27.54 1.61
CA ASN A 108 -5.45 26.94 2.80
C ASN A 108 -4.55 27.06 4.04
N ILE A 109 -3.22 26.91 3.88
CA ILE A 109 -2.25 27.01 4.98
C ILE A 109 -2.07 28.45 5.45
N LEU A 110 -2.17 29.41 4.53
CA LEU A 110 -2.03 30.83 4.81
C LEU A 110 -3.34 31.50 5.24
N ASP A 111 -4.48 30.80 5.11
CA ASP A 111 -5.83 31.31 5.35
C ASP A 111 -6.14 32.56 4.51
N VAL A 112 -5.75 32.48 3.22
CA VAL A 112 -5.94 33.54 2.21
C VAL A 112 -6.73 33.00 1.03
N ASP A 113 -7.34 33.90 0.25
CA ASP A 113 -8.03 33.50 -0.97
C ASP A 113 -7.03 33.04 -2.05
N LEU A 114 -7.45 32.10 -2.90
CA LEU A 114 -6.60 31.53 -3.98
C LEU A 114 -6.04 32.62 -4.92
N ASP A 115 -6.82 33.69 -5.14
CA ASP A 115 -6.46 34.82 -5.99
C ASP A 115 -5.33 35.69 -5.39
N GLU A 116 -5.08 35.58 -4.08
CA GLU A 116 -3.97 36.26 -3.39
C GLU A 116 -2.66 35.46 -3.44
N VAL A 117 -2.70 34.20 -3.89
CA VAL A 117 -1.51 33.36 -4.05
C VAL A 117 -1.00 33.45 -5.49
N ASP A 118 -0.13 34.44 -5.73
CA ASP A 118 0.64 34.57 -6.97
C ASP A 118 1.80 33.55 -6.99
N VAL A 119 2.00 32.93 -8.16
CA VAL A 119 3.02 31.91 -8.41
C VAL A 119 4.41 32.49 -8.62
N ASP A 120 4.49 33.76 -8.99
CA ASP A 120 5.76 34.46 -9.22
C ASP A 120 6.20 35.28 -7.99
N GLU A 121 5.38 35.36 -6.94
CA GLU A 121 5.71 36.03 -5.69
C GLU A 121 6.38 35.11 -4.67
N ASN A 122 7.20 35.72 -3.81
CA ASN A 122 7.82 34.99 -2.72
C ASN A 122 6.83 34.86 -1.55
N LEU A 123 6.31 33.64 -1.37
CA LEU A 123 5.32 33.26 -0.35
C LEU A 123 5.75 33.56 1.09
N ILE A 124 7.05 33.80 1.36
CA ILE A 124 7.52 34.25 2.68
C ILE A 124 6.91 35.61 3.04
N PHE A 125 6.68 36.47 2.04
CA PHE A 125 6.02 37.76 2.27
C PHE A 125 4.51 37.63 2.54
N LEU A 126 3.92 36.49 2.17
CA LEU A 126 2.54 36.10 2.51
C LEU A 126 2.45 35.34 3.84
N GLY A 127 3.54 35.25 4.61
CA GLY A 127 3.56 34.60 5.92
C GLY A 127 3.75 33.09 5.87
N LEU A 128 4.29 32.56 4.76
CA LEU A 128 4.76 31.17 4.70
C LEU A 128 6.10 31.05 5.42
N ASP A 129 6.13 30.31 6.53
CA ASP A 129 7.33 30.06 7.33
C ASP A 129 7.74 28.57 7.32
N SER A 130 8.92 28.29 7.89
CA SER A 130 9.50 26.94 7.93
C SER A 130 8.63 25.90 8.66
N ILE A 131 7.76 26.33 9.58
CA ILE A 131 6.86 25.43 10.32
C ILE A 131 5.66 25.07 9.44
N ARG A 132 5.11 26.05 8.72
CA ARG A 132 4.00 25.87 7.78
C ARG A 132 4.38 25.10 6.53
N ILE A 133 5.64 25.18 6.10
CA ILE A 133 6.16 24.36 5.00
C ILE A 133 6.16 22.87 5.34
N MET A 134 6.37 22.51 6.62
CA MET A 134 6.38 21.11 7.06
C MET A 134 4.98 20.47 7.09
N THR A 135 3.92 21.27 6.91
CA THR A 135 2.52 20.81 6.86
C THR A 135 1.96 20.72 5.43
N LEU A 136 2.74 21.08 4.41
CA LEU A 136 2.38 20.87 3.01
C LEU A 136 2.40 19.37 2.69
N HIS A 137 1.28 18.84 2.20
CA HIS A 137 1.12 17.44 1.83
C HIS A 137 0.55 17.32 0.42
#